data_AF-A0A259ZQU0-F1
#
_entry.id   AF-A0A259ZQU0-F1
#
_cell.length_a   1.000
_cell.length_b   1.000
_cell.length_c   1.000
_cell.angle_alpha   90.00
_cell.angle_beta   90.00
_cell.angle_gamma   90.00
#
_symmetry.space_group_name_H-M   'P 1'
#
loop_
_entity.id
_entity.type
_entity.pdbx_description
1 polymer ?
#
loop_
_entity_poly.entity_id
_entity_poly.type
_entity_poly.pdbx_seq_one_letter_code
_entity_poly.pdbx_strand_id
1 'polypeptide(L)'
;MDAFTESSRRRRSNRRVAAVLITLFAALGLVGCSDDSSADAGFDSLTSSQRVYDRTGYSLDPSQISDIQRQLENVKSETGADVIAYVRELDADSDDTLDQVEDLQQRWVTAAGIDQDTAGAILINRQPGKVDDARAGIFLGGTYDDGNVPRDEQEVIVEDALIPPLRDGDVAGSLTAGIDRLTSDIRNGPPVTAMDRFADGPGSTWLPWAGSAIALIGLLVVGTVFRGGAKPTVSQQYPTTVRPDQATDAAYATALVHRSAQPSGVPGTVLALVTADALTFEQDKKPGKFDKGTVRIRLLDRTRVRGDVQQAVWSMLAERAEDDVVHGDELKKIARGPGVTKDLVDRRLHSSGFVADGTGRRRAALAGLGALGGTVAIGGIAVATSGAPTMWLAVVASALLFVAGLSTAIVYSRFSVAGLDASRPWEAYRDGLKQAAKNNDEPVDLDAALPDIVAFGLAPHFRTRLEAATDPGNDTPLRAFTSPAGAEYATGGPVVLPWAAFSGVFVSGGSGSITSGGGAGGGGGAAGST
;
A
#
# COMPACT_ATOMS: atom_id res chain seq x y z
N MET A 1 41.75 -11.46 -35.63
CA MET A 1 41.12 -12.50 -34.80
C MET A 1 41.40 -12.05 -33.37
N ASP A 2 40.53 -11.31 -32.67
CA ASP A 2 39.08 -11.45 -32.61
C ASP A 2 38.39 -10.09 -32.46
N ALA A 3 37.39 -9.89 -33.32
CA ALA A 3 36.35 -8.90 -33.20
C ALA A 3 35.07 -9.62 -32.73
N PHE A 4 34.14 -8.88 -32.14
CA PHE A 4 32.84 -9.28 -31.59
C PHE A 4 32.81 -9.64 -30.10
N THR A 5 32.40 -8.66 -29.28
CA THR A 5 31.28 -8.81 -28.32
C THR A 5 30.95 -7.46 -27.67
N GLU A 6 30.38 -6.54 -28.45
CA GLU A 6 29.90 -5.24 -27.95
C GLU A 6 28.47 -5.00 -28.44
N SER A 7 27.46 -5.58 -27.77
CA SER A 7 26.05 -5.14 -27.86
C SER A 7 25.13 -5.90 -26.89
N SER A 8 25.18 -5.66 -25.58
CA SER A 8 24.10 -6.20 -24.69
C SER A 8 23.78 -5.42 -23.41
N ARG A 9 24.38 -4.24 -23.17
CA ARG A 9 24.16 -3.48 -21.91
C ARG A 9 23.06 -2.41 -21.92
N ARG A 10 22.31 -2.22 -23.02
CA ARG A 10 21.19 -1.26 -23.08
C ARG A 10 19.84 -1.77 -22.56
N ARG A 11 19.70 -3.05 -22.19
CA ARG A 11 18.40 -3.68 -21.84
C ARG A 11 18.06 -3.78 -20.35
N ARG A 12 18.95 -3.39 -19.42
CA ARG A 12 18.74 -3.66 -17.97
C ARG A 12 17.91 -2.61 -17.20
N SER A 13 17.75 -1.38 -17.70
CA SER A 13 16.97 -0.34 -17.00
C SER A 13 15.45 -0.53 -17.12
N ASN A 14 14.97 -1.14 -18.23
CA ASN A 14 13.54 -1.31 -18.47
C ASN A 14 12.93 -2.53 -17.76
N ARG A 15 13.76 -3.43 -17.21
CA ARG A 15 13.30 -4.64 -16.51
C ARG A 15 12.79 -4.38 -15.10
N ARG A 16 13.21 -3.31 -14.43
CA ARG A 16 12.75 -2.99 -13.06
C ARG A 16 11.37 -2.34 -13.03
N VAL A 17 10.99 -1.63 -14.10
CA VAL A 17 9.64 -1.08 -14.28
C VAL A 17 8.65 -2.16 -14.72
N ALA A 18 9.11 -3.11 -15.56
CA ALA A 18 8.31 -4.28 -15.95
C ALA A 18 8.05 -5.25 -14.78
N ALA A 19 8.99 -5.38 -13.84
CA ALA A 19 8.84 -6.29 -12.69
C ALA A 19 7.74 -5.84 -11.71
N VAL A 20 7.54 -4.52 -11.51
CA VAL A 20 6.47 -3.97 -10.66
C VAL A 20 5.09 -4.12 -11.33
N LEU A 21 5.03 -4.13 -12.67
CA LEU A 21 3.80 -4.38 -13.43
C LEU A 21 3.35 -5.85 -13.39
N ILE A 22 4.26 -6.81 -13.21
CA ILE A 22 3.92 -8.25 -13.15
C ILE A 22 3.46 -8.66 -11.74
N THR A 23 3.93 -7.99 -10.68
CA THR A 23 3.53 -8.33 -9.30
C THR A 23 2.11 -7.87 -8.96
N LEU A 24 1.57 -6.86 -9.64
CA LEU A 24 0.19 -6.40 -9.44
C LEU A 24 -0.85 -7.29 -10.16
N PHE A 25 -0.46 -7.96 -11.25
CA PHE A 25 -1.33 -8.91 -11.97
C PHE A 25 -1.32 -10.32 -11.39
N ALA A 26 -0.29 -10.71 -10.62
CA ALA A 26 -0.23 -12.00 -9.96
C ALA A 26 -1.08 -12.09 -8.67
N ALA A 27 -1.63 -10.97 -8.18
CA ALA A 27 -2.41 -10.92 -6.94
C ALA A 27 -3.94 -11.07 -7.15
N LEU A 28 -4.41 -11.21 -8.39
CA LEU A 28 -5.84 -11.28 -8.74
C LEU A 28 -6.25 -12.61 -9.42
N GLY A 29 -5.40 -13.64 -9.36
CA GLY A 29 -5.59 -14.88 -10.13
C GLY A 29 -5.13 -16.15 -9.43
N LEU A 30 -5.44 -16.30 -8.15
CA LEU A 30 -5.39 -17.59 -7.45
C LEU A 30 -6.68 -17.75 -6.65
N VAL A 31 -7.74 -18.12 -7.37
CA VAL A 31 -8.89 -18.82 -6.80
C VAL A 31 -8.36 -20.16 -6.28
N GLY A 32 -8.62 -20.41 -5.00
CA GLY A 32 -8.12 -21.58 -4.28
C GLY A 32 -8.72 -22.87 -4.81
N CYS A 33 -7.87 -23.86 -5.02
CA CYS A 33 -8.26 -25.24 -4.88
C CYS A 33 -7.86 -25.64 -3.46
N SER A 34 -8.85 -25.69 -2.57
CA SER A 34 -8.72 -26.37 -1.29
C SER A 34 -9.61 -27.61 -1.39
N ASP A 35 -9.01 -28.75 -1.70
CA ASP A 35 -9.62 -30.05 -1.41
C ASP A 35 -9.52 -30.25 0.12
N ASP A 36 -10.54 -29.86 0.85
CA ASP A 36 -10.74 -30.34 2.22
C ASP A 36 -12.03 -31.17 2.23
N SER A 37 -11.83 -32.48 2.44
CA SER A 37 -12.87 -33.48 2.58
C SER A 37 -13.82 -33.13 3.72
N SER A 38 -15.05 -32.75 3.39
CA SER A 38 -16.15 -32.55 4.32
C SER A 38 -16.39 -33.81 5.15
N ALA A 39 -16.32 -33.65 6.47
CA ALA A 39 -16.62 -34.69 7.44
C ALA A 39 -18.10 -35.14 7.34
N ASP A 40 -18.28 -36.44 7.52
CA ASP A 40 -19.54 -37.20 7.54
C ASP A 40 -20.68 -36.49 8.30
N ALA A 41 -21.67 -35.93 7.58
CA ALA A 41 -22.86 -35.27 8.14
C ALA A 41 -24.14 -35.80 7.48
N GLY A 42 -24.41 -37.09 7.66
CA GLY A 42 -25.53 -37.79 7.04
C GLY A 42 -26.90 -37.13 7.28
N PHE A 43 -27.73 -37.08 6.24
CA PHE A 43 -29.14 -36.72 6.33
C PHE A 43 -29.96 -37.96 6.73
N ASP A 44 -30.48 -37.97 7.95
CA ASP A 44 -31.22 -39.13 8.46
C ASP A 44 -32.58 -39.34 7.79
N SER A 45 -32.87 -40.60 7.44
CA SER A 45 -34.21 -41.19 7.25
C SER A 45 -35.20 -40.34 6.42
N LEU A 46 -34.79 -39.86 5.24
CA LEU A 46 -35.69 -39.18 4.30
C LEU A 46 -36.77 -40.14 3.79
N THR A 47 -38.00 -39.66 3.67
CA THR A 47 -39.20 -40.41 3.27
C THR A 47 -39.98 -39.62 2.23
N SER A 48 -40.47 -40.30 1.19
CA SER A 48 -41.14 -39.64 0.05
C SER A 48 -42.44 -38.89 0.41
N SER A 49 -43.04 -39.17 1.58
CA SER A 49 -44.27 -38.53 2.06
C SER A 49 -44.06 -37.30 2.93
N GLN A 50 -42.81 -36.93 3.23
CA GLN A 50 -42.48 -35.82 4.12
C GLN A 50 -41.45 -34.90 3.44
N ARG A 51 -41.75 -33.60 3.40
CA ARG A 51 -40.92 -32.58 2.72
C ARG A 51 -40.24 -31.61 3.68
N VAL A 52 -40.57 -31.67 4.96
CA VAL A 52 -40.06 -30.75 5.99
C VAL A 52 -39.48 -31.57 7.12
N TYR A 53 -38.21 -31.36 7.43
CA TYR A 53 -37.49 -32.06 8.50
C TYR A 53 -36.90 -31.03 9.46
N ASP A 54 -37.34 -31.05 10.71
CA ASP A 54 -36.69 -30.32 11.80
C ASP A 54 -35.95 -31.31 12.71
N ARG A 55 -34.61 -31.30 12.65
CA ARG A 55 -33.73 -32.11 13.50
C ARG A 55 -33.29 -31.40 14.77
N THR A 56 -33.62 -30.13 14.92
CA THR A 56 -33.36 -29.39 16.16
C THR A 56 -34.39 -29.76 17.23
N GLY A 57 -35.62 -30.09 16.82
CA GLY A 57 -36.73 -30.46 17.70
C GLY A 57 -37.41 -29.28 18.38
N TYR A 58 -36.99 -28.04 18.09
CA TYR A 58 -37.55 -26.83 18.66
C TYR A 58 -37.59 -25.63 17.70
N SER A 59 -37.08 -25.77 16.46
CA SER A 59 -37.05 -24.68 15.48
C SER A 59 -38.41 -24.49 14.80
N LEU A 60 -39.18 -25.57 14.65
CA LEU A 60 -40.51 -25.54 14.08
C LEU A 60 -41.51 -26.28 14.97
N ASP A 61 -42.65 -25.65 15.23
CA ASP A 61 -43.77 -26.31 15.89
C ASP A 61 -44.60 -27.15 14.89
N PRO A 62 -45.46 -28.09 15.36
CA PRO A 62 -46.22 -28.96 14.47
C PRO A 62 -47.16 -28.24 13.49
N SER A 63 -47.65 -27.04 13.84
CA SER A 63 -48.50 -26.25 12.95
C SER A 63 -47.68 -25.60 11.84
N GLN A 64 -46.50 -25.07 12.17
CA GLN A 64 -45.54 -24.52 11.20
C GLN A 64 -45.05 -25.59 10.22
N ILE A 65 -44.73 -26.80 10.70
CA ILE A 65 -44.34 -27.93 9.84
C ILE A 65 -45.46 -28.25 8.85
N SER A 66 -46.71 -28.31 9.30
CA SER A 66 -47.88 -28.60 8.46
C SER A 66 -48.12 -27.50 7.40
N ASP A 67 -47.93 -26.24 7.76
CA ASP A 67 -48.14 -25.11 6.86
C ASP A 67 -47.03 -25.02 5.80
N ILE A 68 -45.76 -25.20 6.19
CA ILE A 68 -44.63 -25.25 5.24
C ILE A 68 -44.75 -26.46 4.32
N GLN A 69 -45.17 -27.62 4.85
CA GLN A 69 -45.40 -28.81 4.01
C GLN A 69 -46.50 -28.57 2.98
N ARG A 70 -47.56 -27.84 3.34
CA ARG A 70 -48.61 -27.43 2.40
C ARG A 70 -48.09 -26.44 1.36
N GLN A 71 -47.26 -25.49 1.76
CA GLN A 71 -46.62 -24.54 0.83
C GLN A 71 -45.76 -25.27 -0.19
N LEU A 72 -44.88 -26.19 0.24
CA LEU A 72 -44.03 -26.97 -0.67
C LEU A 72 -44.85 -27.87 -1.61
N GLU A 73 -45.96 -28.43 -1.15
CA GLU A 73 -46.87 -29.19 -2.03
C GLU A 73 -47.57 -28.28 -3.06
N ASN A 74 -47.94 -27.05 -2.65
CA ASN A 74 -48.45 -26.06 -3.58
C ASN A 74 -47.38 -25.71 -4.62
N VAL A 75 -46.13 -25.43 -4.23
CA VAL A 75 -45.02 -25.16 -5.16
C VAL A 75 -44.89 -26.27 -6.20
N LYS A 76 -44.91 -27.53 -5.76
CA LYS A 76 -44.87 -28.68 -6.66
C LYS A 76 -46.03 -28.70 -7.64
N SER A 77 -47.26 -28.49 -7.16
CA SER A 77 -48.46 -28.48 -8.00
C SER A 77 -48.49 -27.30 -8.99
N GLU A 78 -47.87 -26.19 -8.62
CA GLU A 78 -47.97 -24.90 -9.30
C GLU A 78 -46.82 -24.60 -10.27
N THR A 79 -45.65 -25.18 -10.03
CA THR A 79 -44.41 -24.89 -10.76
C THR A 79 -43.70 -26.14 -11.28
N GLY A 80 -44.10 -27.32 -10.79
CA GLY A 80 -43.43 -28.60 -11.06
C GLY A 80 -42.21 -28.86 -10.16
N ALA A 81 -41.78 -27.89 -9.34
CA ALA A 81 -40.57 -28.02 -8.53
C ALA A 81 -40.84 -28.87 -7.28
N ASP A 82 -40.09 -29.96 -7.14
CA ASP A 82 -40.23 -30.89 -6.02
C ASP A 82 -39.17 -30.57 -4.96
N VAL A 83 -39.54 -29.70 -4.01
CA VAL A 83 -38.62 -29.12 -3.03
C VAL A 83 -38.74 -29.78 -1.65
N ILE A 84 -37.59 -30.04 -1.01
CA ILE A 84 -37.46 -30.46 0.39
C ILE A 84 -36.85 -29.33 1.24
N ALA A 85 -37.30 -29.18 2.48
CA ALA A 85 -36.73 -28.28 3.49
C ALA A 85 -36.17 -29.07 4.67
N TYR A 86 -34.93 -28.77 5.07
CA TYR A 86 -34.25 -29.45 6.18
C TYR A 86 -33.60 -28.44 7.12
N VAL A 87 -33.87 -28.58 8.42
CA VAL A 87 -33.33 -27.74 9.49
C VAL A 87 -32.56 -28.62 10.47
N ARG A 88 -31.32 -28.25 10.78
CA ARG A 88 -30.47 -28.97 11.74
C ARG A 88 -29.57 -28.04 12.54
N GLU A 89 -29.01 -28.56 13.63
CA GLU A 89 -27.89 -27.92 14.32
C GLU A 89 -26.58 -28.46 13.75
N LEU A 90 -25.79 -27.59 13.13
CA LEU A 90 -24.47 -27.90 12.63
C LEU A 90 -23.65 -26.62 12.56
N ASP A 91 -22.44 -26.66 13.10
CA ASP A 91 -21.48 -25.56 12.96
C ASP A 91 -20.82 -25.66 11.57
N ALA A 92 -21.52 -25.16 10.57
CA ALA A 92 -21.09 -25.11 9.18
C ALA A 92 -20.91 -23.66 8.75
N ASP A 93 -19.91 -23.38 7.92
CA ASP A 93 -19.82 -22.10 7.24
C ASP A 93 -20.74 -22.04 6.00
N SER A 94 -20.69 -20.91 5.27
CA SER A 94 -21.55 -20.72 4.10
C SER A 94 -21.19 -21.67 2.96
N ASP A 95 -19.90 -21.93 2.75
CA ASP A 95 -19.41 -22.78 1.65
C ASP A 95 -19.77 -24.24 1.95
N ASP A 96 -19.54 -24.68 3.19
CA ASP A 96 -19.97 -25.99 3.69
C ASP A 96 -21.49 -26.18 3.54
N THR A 97 -22.29 -25.14 3.83
CA THR A 97 -23.75 -25.21 3.74
C THR A 97 -24.24 -25.34 2.28
N LEU A 98 -23.52 -24.76 1.32
CA LEU A 98 -23.82 -24.89 -0.11
C LEU A 98 -23.56 -26.31 -0.61
N ASP A 99 -22.42 -26.90 -0.28
CA ASP A 99 -22.11 -28.28 -0.66
C ASP A 99 -23.11 -29.27 -0.02
N GLN A 100 -23.52 -29.00 1.21
CA GLN A 100 -24.48 -29.82 1.94
C GLN A 100 -25.89 -29.74 1.37
N VAL A 101 -26.35 -28.58 0.87
CA VAL A 101 -27.69 -28.48 0.26
C VAL A 101 -27.74 -29.22 -1.08
N GLU A 102 -26.63 -29.29 -1.81
CA GLU A 102 -26.52 -30.13 -3.01
C GLU A 102 -26.61 -31.63 -2.64
N ASP A 103 -25.85 -32.10 -1.64
CA ASP A 103 -25.96 -33.50 -1.17
C ASP A 103 -27.39 -33.83 -0.66
N LEU A 104 -28.06 -32.88 0.00
CA LEU A 104 -29.46 -33.01 0.41
C LEU A 104 -30.38 -33.22 -0.79
N GLN A 105 -30.22 -32.44 -1.86
CA GLN A 105 -31.02 -32.57 -3.08
C GLN A 105 -30.81 -33.93 -3.74
N GLN A 106 -29.55 -34.38 -3.86
CA GLN A 106 -29.22 -35.68 -4.47
C GLN A 106 -29.80 -36.87 -3.68
N ARG A 107 -29.78 -36.78 -2.35
CA ARG A 107 -30.40 -37.78 -1.48
C ARG A 107 -31.92 -37.74 -1.55
N TRP A 108 -32.51 -36.56 -1.69
CA TRP A 108 -33.95 -36.41 -1.88
C TRP A 108 -34.42 -37.04 -3.19
N VAL A 109 -33.69 -36.80 -4.29
CA VAL A 109 -33.90 -37.46 -5.59
C VAL A 109 -33.94 -38.98 -5.43
N THR A 110 -32.96 -39.53 -4.71
CA THR A 110 -32.86 -40.97 -4.45
C THR A 110 -34.00 -41.50 -3.56
N ALA A 111 -34.35 -40.79 -2.49
CA ALA A 111 -35.34 -41.22 -1.51
C ALA A 111 -36.79 -41.08 -2.00
N ALA A 112 -37.08 -40.04 -2.79
CA ALA A 112 -38.41 -39.75 -3.32
C ALA A 112 -38.66 -40.34 -4.71
N GLY A 113 -37.61 -40.73 -5.44
CA GLY A 113 -37.72 -41.27 -6.80
C GLY A 113 -38.19 -40.23 -7.82
N ILE A 114 -37.70 -39.00 -7.69
CA ILE A 114 -38.08 -37.85 -8.53
C ILE A 114 -36.96 -37.50 -9.53
N ASP A 115 -37.26 -36.68 -10.53
CA ASP A 115 -36.27 -36.23 -11.51
C ASP A 115 -35.30 -35.23 -10.87
N GLN A 116 -34.00 -35.38 -11.13
CA GLN A 116 -32.98 -34.46 -10.65
C GLN A 116 -33.16 -33.06 -11.23
N ASP A 117 -33.71 -32.96 -12.44
CA ASP A 117 -33.90 -31.68 -13.13
C ASP A 117 -35.01 -30.83 -12.50
N THR A 118 -35.95 -31.44 -11.76
CA THR A 118 -37.06 -30.73 -11.11
C THR A 118 -36.99 -30.75 -9.58
N ALA A 119 -36.02 -31.47 -9.01
CA ALA A 119 -35.81 -31.55 -7.57
C ALA A 119 -35.10 -30.31 -7.03
N GLY A 120 -35.51 -29.85 -5.85
CA GLY A 120 -34.85 -28.76 -5.13
C GLY A 120 -34.68 -29.05 -3.64
N ALA A 121 -33.76 -28.36 -3.00
CA ALA A 121 -33.52 -28.45 -1.56
C ALA A 121 -33.29 -27.08 -0.94
N ILE A 122 -33.80 -26.91 0.28
CA ILE A 122 -33.52 -25.78 1.17
C ILE A 122 -32.93 -26.34 2.45
N LEU A 123 -31.73 -25.90 2.83
CA LEU A 123 -31.04 -26.32 4.05
C LEU A 123 -30.85 -25.13 4.97
N ILE A 124 -31.14 -25.30 6.27
CA ILE A 124 -30.81 -24.35 7.32
C ILE A 124 -29.97 -25.06 8.39
N ASN A 125 -28.71 -24.63 8.51
CA ASN A 125 -27.78 -25.05 9.54
C ASN A 125 -27.76 -23.99 10.64
N ARG A 126 -28.31 -24.31 11.81
CA ARG A 126 -28.23 -23.45 13.00
C ARG A 126 -26.95 -23.74 13.75
N GLN A 127 -26.28 -22.70 14.23
CA GLN A 127 -25.11 -22.91 15.07
C GLN A 127 -25.55 -23.45 16.45
N PRO A 128 -24.95 -24.55 16.94
CA PRO A 128 -25.31 -25.12 18.23
C PRO A 128 -25.20 -24.09 19.36
N GLY A 129 -26.30 -23.93 20.12
CA GLY A 129 -26.35 -23.01 21.27
C GLY A 129 -26.54 -21.53 20.94
N LYS A 130 -26.73 -21.16 19.67
CA LYS A 130 -27.10 -19.79 19.25
C LYS A 130 -28.36 -19.79 18.41
N VAL A 131 -29.32 -18.95 18.80
CA VAL A 131 -30.63 -18.94 18.14
C VAL A 131 -30.67 -18.04 16.89
N ASP A 132 -29.79 -17.06 16.84
CA ASP A 132 -29.67 -15.96 15.87
C ASP A 132 -28.51 -16.14 14.87
N ASP A 133 -27.76 -17.24 14.98
CA ASP A 133 -26.65 -17.57 14.09
C ASP A 133 -27.00 -18.83 13.28
N ALA A 134 -27.33 -18.64 12.01
CA ALA A 134 -27.66 -19.71 11.09
C ALA A 134 -27.06 -19.45 9.70
N ARG A 135 -26.81 -20.54 8.97
CA ARG A 135 -26.49 -20.53 7.54
C ARG A 135 -27.62 -21.21 6.79
N ALA A 136 -27.91 -20.70 5.60
CA ALA A 136 -28.94 -21.26 4.75
C ALA A 136 -28.42 -21.43 3.33
N GLY A 137 -28.96 -22.41 2.62
CA GLY A 137 -28.64 -22.68 1.22
C GLY A 137 -29.88 -23.15 0.48
N ILE A 138 -29.91 -22.86 -0.82
CA ILE A 138 -30.90 -23.39 -1.77
C ILE A 138 -30.12 -24.06 -2.90
N PHE A 139 -30.63 -25.19 -3.37
CA PHE A 139 -30.14 -25.82 -4.60
C PHE A 139 -31.31 -26.33 -5.43
N LEU A 140 -31.35 -25.97 -6.72
CA LEU A 140 -32.39 -26.39 -7.65
C LEU A 140 -31.81 -27.20 -8.82
N GLY A 141 -32.62 -28.14 -9.33
CA GLY A 141 -32.30 -28.92 -10.52
C GLY A 141 -32.23 -28.11 -11.81
N GLY A 142 -31.65 -28.73 -12.85
CA GLY A 142 -31.31 -28.07 -14.12
C GLY A 142 -32.46 -27.34 -14.82
N THR A 143 -33.72 -27.78 -14.65
CA THR A 143 -34.88 -27.08 -15.24
C THR A 143 -35.00 -25.64 -14.74
N TYR A 144 -34.60 -25.38 -13.49
CA TYR A 144 -34.71 -24.08 -12.85
C TYR A 144 -33.37 -23.32 -12.84
N ASP A 145 -32.26 -24.05 -12.68
CA ASP A 145 -30.90 -23.48 -12.72
C ASP A 145 -30.55 -22.91 -14.11
N ASP A 146 -30.92 -23.61 -15.19
CA ASP A 146 -30.79 -23.08 -16.56
C ASP A 146 -31.96 -22.16 -16.96
N GLY A 147 -32.92 -21.98 -16.05
CA GLY A 147 -34.19 -21.30 -16.27
C GLY A 147 -34.28 -19.95 -15.57
N ASN A 148 -35.39 -19.72 -14.88
CA ASN A 148 -35.70 -18.45 -14.24
C ASN A 148 -35.03 -18.26 -12.87
N VAL A 149 -34.34 -19.27 -12.34
CA VAL A 149 -33.67 -19.20 -11.03
C VAL A 149 -32.25 -19.77 -11.12
N PRO A 150 -31.36 -19.09 -11.87
CA PRO A 150 -29.94 -19.48 -11.95
C PRO A 150 -29.26 -19.33 -10.59
N ARG A 151 -28.08 -19.96 -10.42
CA ARG A 151 -27.29 -19.92 -9.17
C ARG A 151 -27.19 -18.55 -8.51
N ASP A 152 -26.91 -17.49 -9.28
CA ASP A 152 -26.81 -16.13 -8.76
C ASP A 152 -28.13 -15.65 -8.13
N GLU A 153 -29.29 -16.04 -8.70
CA GLU A 153 -30.58 -15.73 -8.10
C GLU A 153 -30.85 -16.60 -6.87
N GLN A 154 -30.43 -17.87 -6.86
CA GLN A 154 -30.56 -18.74 -5.67
C GLN A 154 -29.80 -18.14 -4.48
N GLU A 155 -28.63 -17.54 -4.70
CA GLU A 155 -27.88 -16.80 -3.68
C GLU A 155 -28.62 -15.55 -3.22
N VAL A 156 -29.19 -14.77 -4.15
CA VAL A 156 -30.02 -13.60 -3.80
C VAL A 156 -31.24 -13.99 -2.96
N ILE A 157 -31.90 -15.12 -3.26
CA ILE A 157 -33.01 -15.62 -2.44
C ILE A 157 -32.54 -15.98 -1.03
N VAL A 158 -31.36 -16.59 -0.90
CA VAL A 158 -30.75 -16.86 0.41
C VAL A 158 -30.52 -15.55 1.17
N GLU A 159 -29.87 -14.57 0.55
CA GLU A 159 -29.50 -13.31 1.22
C GLU A 159 -30.70 -12.42 1.58
N ASP A 160 -31.69 -12.31 0.68
CA ASP A 160 -32.79 -11.36 0.81
C ASP A 160 -34.05 -11.96 1.44
N ALA A 161 -34.25 -13.29 1.35
CA ALA A 161 -35.46 -13.94 1.86
C ALA A 161 -35.20 -14.91 3.00
N LEU A 162 -34.16 -15.76 2.92
CA LEU A 162 -33.89 -16.76 3.98
C LEU A 162 -33.14 -16.16 5.17
N ILE A 163 -32.07 -15.41 4.95
CA ILE A 163 -31.20 -14.91 6.02
C ILE A 163 -31.87 -13.86 6.93
N PRO A 164 -32.66 -12.88 6.44
CA PRO A 164 -33.16 -11.81 7.30
C PRO A 164 -34.03 -12.31 8.47
N PRO A 165 -35.02 -13.23 8.27
CA PRO A 165 -35.77 -13.79 9.40
C PRO A 165 -34.90 -14.65 10.34
N LEU A 166 -33.86 -15.32 9.82
CA LEU A 166 -32.97 -16.15 10.63
C LEU A 166 -32.13 -15.35 11.64
N ARG A 167 -31.86 -14.08 11.36
CA ARG A 167 -31.18 -13.17 12.31
C ARG A 167 -32.00 -12.94 13.58
N ASP A 168 -33.32 -13.06 13.48
CA ASP A 168 -34.23 -12.96 14.62
C ASP A 168 -34.57 -14.36 15.20
N GLY A 169 -33.92 -15.41 14.69
CA GLY A 169 -34.18 -16.81 15.04
C GLY A 169 -35.49 -17.37 14.49
N ASP A 170 -36.12 -16.68 13.55
CA ASP A 170 -37.40 -17.07 12.94
C ASP A 170 -37.18 -18.01 11.74
N VAL A 171 -37.04 -19.31 12.04
CA VAL A 171 -36.86 -20.36 11.02
C VAL A 171 -38.11 -20.56 10.17
N ALA A 172 -39.31 -20.43 10.76
CA ALA A 172 -40.56 -20.57 10.02
C ALA A 172 -40.76 -19.42 9.04
N GLY A 173 -40.52 -18.18 9.49
CA GLY A 173 -40.55 -16.99 8.64
C GLY A 173 -39.51 -17.04 7.53
N SER A 174 -38.30 -17.55 7.81
CA SER A 174 -37.26 -17.78 6.82
C SER A 174 -37.76 -18.72 5.71
N LEU A 175 -38.20 -19.93 6.08
CA LEU A 175 -38.65 -20.93 5.10
C LEU A 175 -39.83 -20.41 4.27
N THR A 176 -40.83 -19.77 4.89
CA THR A 176 -41.96 -19.20 4.16
C THR A 176 -41.52 -18.10 3.19
N ALA A 177 -40.68 -17.15 3.62
CA ALA A 177 -40.21 -16.07 2.74
C ALA A 177 -39.36 -16.62 1.58
N GLY A 178 -38.48 -17.58 1.84
CA GLY A 178 -37.66 -18.24 0.82
C GLY A 178 -38.51 -19.02 -0.18
N ILE A 179 -39.51 -19.78 0.27
CA ILE A 179 -40.42 -20.54 -0.59
C ILE A 179 -41.29 -19.60 -1.45
N ASP A 180 -41.81 -18.52 -0.88
CA ASP A 180 -42.62 -17.53 -1.60
C ASP A 180 -41.80 -16.83 -2.69
N ARG A 181 -40.57 -16.40 -2.34
CA ARG A 181 -39.64 -15.77 -3.28
C ARG A 181 -39.25 -16.73 -4.41
N LEU A 182 -38.84 -17.95 -4.06
CA LEU A 182 -38.53 -19.01 -5.00
C LEU A 182 -39.70 -19.27 -5.97
N THR A 183 -40.93 -19.37 -5.45
CA THR A 183 -42.13 -19.58 -6.27
C THR A 183 -42.38 -18.42 -7.24
N SER A 184 -42.18 -17.19 -6.78
CA SER A 184 -42.29 -15.99 -7.61
C SER A 184 -41.26 -15.99 -8.74
N ASP A 185 -40.01 -16.33 -8.44
CA ASP A 185 -38.90 -16.25 -9.38
C ASP A 185 -38.99 -17.36 -10.42
N ILE A 186 -39.37 -18.58 -10.02
CA ILE A 186 -39.66 -19.67 -10.97
C ILE A 186 -40.74 -19.25 -12.00
N ARG A 187 -41.76 -18.50 -11.55
CA ARG A 187 -42.89 -18.10 -12.41
C ARG A 187 -42.61 -16.87 -13.28
N ASN A 188 -41.98 -15.86 -12.70
CA ASN A 188 -41.93 -14.52 -13.29
C ASN A 188 -40.50 -14.07 -13.67
N GLY A 189 -39.48 -14.83 -13.28
CA GLY A 189 -38.08 -14.43 -13.40
C GLY A 189 -37.63 -13.44 -12.31
N PRO A 190 -36.32 -13.18 -12.22
CA PRO A 190 -35.75 -12.30 -11.21
C PRO A 190 -36.07 -10.82 -11.48
N PRO A 191 -36.08 -9.95 -10.44
CA PRO A 191 -36.33 -8.53 -10.59
C PRO A 191 -35.14 -7.82 -11.28
N VAL A 192 -35.39 -7.20 -12.45
CA VAL A 192 -34.36 -6.48 -13.22
C VAL A 192 -33.76 -5.28 -12.48
N THR A 193 -32.44 -5.20 -12.37
CA THR A 193 -31.76 -4.07 -11.71
C THR A 193 -31.56 -2.87 -12.63
N ALA A 194 -31.26 -1.71 -12.05
CA ALA A 194 -30.98 -0.49 -12.82
C ALA A 194 -29.67 -0.59 -13.65
N MET A 195 -28.74 -1.44 -13.24
CA MET A 195 -27.45 -1.64 -13.91
C MET A 195 -27.59 -2.51 -15.15
N ASP A 196 -28.44 -3.54 -15.12
CA ASP A 196 -28.74 -4.38 -16.28
C ASP A 196 -29.39 -3.55 -17.40
N ARG A 197 -30.29 -2.63 -17.02
CA ARG A 197 -30.92 -1.69 -17.96
C ARG A 197 -29.91 -0.70 -18.59
N PHE A 198 -28.81 -0.39 -17.90
CA PHE A 198 -27.76 0.50 -18.42
C PHE A 198 -26.80 -0.25 -19.34
N ALA A 199 -26.49 -1.51 -19.04
CA ALA A 199 -25.66 -2.39 -19.86
C ALA A 199 -26.30 -2.70 -21.23
N ASP A 200 -27.63 -2.86 -21.27
CA ASP A 200 -28.39 -3.11 -22.51
C ASP A 200 -28.78 -1.83 -23.28
N GLY A 201 -28.48 -0.64 -22.74
CA GLY A 201 -28.84 0.63 -23.34
C GLY A 201 -27.92 1.06 -24.51
N PRO A 202 -28.33 2.02 -25.35
CA PRO A 202 -27.54 2.55 -26.47
C PRO A 202 -26.20 3.20 -26.05
N GLY A 203 -25.95 3.35 -24.75
CA GLY A 203 -24.66 3.75 -24.19
C GLY A 203 -23.55 2.71 -24.40
N SER A 204 -23.89 1.42 -24.38
CA SER A 204 -22.92 0.30 -24.44
C SER A 204 -22.09 0.27 -25.73
N THR A 205 -22.56 0.89 -26.81
CA THR A 205 -21.90 0.87 -28.12
C THR A 205 -20.89 1.98 -28.33
N TRP A 206 -21.02 3.15 -27.69
CA TRP A 206 -20.13 4.31 -27.93
C TRP A 206 -19.28 4.69 -26.72
N LEU A 207 -19.76 4.44 -25.48
CA LEU A 207 -19.00 4.72 -24.26
C LEU A 207 -17.64 3.99 -24.16
N PRO A 208 -17.50 2.71 -24.57
CA PRO A 208 -16.20 2.05 -24.56
C PRO A 208 -15.18 2.77 -25.46
N TRP A 209 -15.62 3.23 -26.63
CA TRP A 209 -14.76 3.93 -27.58
C TRP A 209 -14.45 5.36 -27.15
N ALA A 210 -15.43 6.09 -26.63
CA ALA A 210 -15.21 7.43 -26.09
C ALA A 210 -14.27 7.42 -24.88
N GLY A 211 -14.47 6.48 -23.94
CA GLY A 211 -13.59 6.29 -22.79
C GLY A 211 -12.17 5.93 -23.22
N SER A 212 -12.03 5.01 -24.18
CA SER A 212 -10.72 4.63 -24.73
C SER A 212 -10.03 5.80 -25.44
N ALA A 213 -10.76 6.59 -26.24
CA ALA A 213 -10.21 7.74 -26.93
C ALA A 213 -9.70 8.81 -25.94
N ILE A 214 -10.46 9.10 -24.89
CA ILE A 214 -10.05 10.04 -23.83
C ILE A 214 -8.79 9.53 -23.11
N ALA A 215 -8.75 8.24 -22.76
CA ALA A 215 -7.59 7.64 -22.11
C ALA A 215 -6.33 7.70 -22.99
N LEU A 216 -6.46 7.42 -24.29
CA LEU A 216 -5.35 7.51 -25.25
C LEU A 216 -4.86 8.95 -25.44
N ILE A 217 -5.77 9.93 -25.53
CA ILE A 217 -5.40 11.36 -25.57
C ILE A 217 -4.67 11.75 -24.29
N GLY A 218 -5.17 11.32 -23.13
CA GLY A 218 -4.50 11.52 -21.83
C GLY A 218 -3.08 10.95 -21.81
N LEU A 219 -2.89 9.72 -22.31
CA LEU A 219 -1.57 9.08 -22.42
C LEU A 219 -0.64 9.85 -23.35
N LEU A 220 -1.16 10.39 -24.46
CA LEU A 220 -0.39 11.22 -25.38
C LEU A 220 0.05 12.53 -24.70
N VAL A 221 -0.83 13.17 -23.93
CA VAL A 221 -0.49 14.37 -23.14
C VAL A 221 0.60 14.04 -22.11
N VAL A 222 0.47 12.93 -21.37
CA VAL A 222 1.50 12.49 -20.42
C VAL A 222 2.85 12.26 -21.13
N GLY A 223 2.84 11.56 -22.26
CA GLY A 223 4.04 11.25 -23.04
C GLY A 223 4.72 12.49 -23.65
N THR A 224 3.95 13.47 -24.12
CA THR A 224 4.48 14.72 -24.67
C THR A 224 5.07 15.62 -23.59
N VAL A 225 4.38 15.78 -22.46
CA VAL A 225 4.87 16.54 -21.30
C VAL A 225 6.15 15.90 -20.74
N PHE A 226 6.21 14.58 -20.67
CA PHE A 226 7.40 13.87 -20.19
C PHE A 226 8.59 14.01 -21.17
N ARG A 227 8.37 13.88 -22.47
CA ARG A 227 9.42 14.07 -23.49
C ARG A 227 9.96 15.49 -23.55
N GLY A 228 9.10 16.47 -23.30
CA GLY A 228 9.44 17.90 -23.25
C GLY A 228 10.06 18.37 -21.94
N GLY A 229 10.28 17.46 -20.98
CA GLY A 229 10.97 17.78 -19.73
C GLY A 229 12.41 18.24 -19.96
N ALA A 230 12.94 19.01 -19.00
CA ALA A 230 14.34 19.42 -19.01
C ALA A 230 15.25 18.19 -19.07
N LYS A 231 16.24 18.23 -19.97
CA LYS A 231 17.28 17.21 -20.08
C LYS A 231 18.61 17.85 -19.71
N PRO A 232 19.48 17.16 -18.96
CA PRO A 232 20.80 17.65 -18.66
C PRO A 232 21.59 17.81 -19.96
N THR A 233 22.35 18.89 -20.08
CA THR A 233 23.30 19.11 -21.18
C THR A 233 24.65 18.48 -20.87
N VAL A 234 24.97 18.32 -19.59
CA VAL A 234 26.20 17.68 -19.12
C VAL A 234 26.00 16.16 -19.07
N SER A 235 26.96 15.45 -19.67
CA SER A 235 27.02 13.99 -19.63
C SER A 235 27.16 13.47 -18.19
N GLN A 236 26.64 12.28 -17.94
CA GLN A 236 26.82 11.63 -16.65
C GLN A 236 28.31 11.44 -16.36
N GLN A 237 28.75 11.90 -15.19
CA GLN A 237 30.14 11.78 -14.74
C GLN A 237 30.39 10.40 -14.12
N TYR A 238 31.64 9.94 -14.16
CA TYR A 238 32.03 8.68 -13.53
C TYR A 238 31.94 8.80 -11.99
N PRO A 239 31.53 7.73 -11.29
CA PRO A 239 31.51 7.70 -9.83
C PRO A 239 32.86 8.13 -9.24
N THR A 240 32.85 8.99 -8.22
CA THR A 240 34.05 9.52 -7.58
C THR A 240 33.83 9.66 -6.07
N THR A 241 34.87 9.47 -5.27
CA THR A 241 34.86 9.77 -3.83
C THR A 241 35.35 11.18 -3.51
N VAL A 242 35.70 11.97 -4.54
CA VAL A 242 36.13 13.36 -4.39
C VAL A 242 34.92 14.28 -4.34
N ARG A 243 34.80 15.04 -3.24
CA ARG A 243 33.73 16.01 -3.04
C ARG A 243 33.80 17.12 -4.12
N PRO A 244 32.68 17.49 -4.78
CA PRO A 244 32.70 18.48 -5.86
C PRO A 244 33.22 19.86 -5.45
N ASP A 245 32.84 20.32 -4.26
CA ASP A 245 33.33 21.57 -3.67
C ASP A 245 33.24 21.51 -2.14
N GLN A 246 33.93 22.44 -1.46
CA GLN A 246 33.97 22.51 0.01
C GLN A 246 32.97 23.52 0.62
N ALA A 247 32.40 24.41 -0.20
CA ALA A 247 31.59 25.54 0.26
C ALA A 247 30.09 25.22 0.36
N THR A 248 29.64 24.18 -0.34
CA THR A 248 28.26 23.75 -0.38
C THR A 248 27.89 22.99 0.89
N ASP A 249 26.81 23.43 1.55
CA ASP A 249 26.26 22.76 2.72
C ASP A 249 25.72 21.36 2.37
N ALA A 250 25.90 20.39 3.27
CA ALA A 250 25.44 19.01 3.07
C ALA A 250 23.91 18.92 2.77
N ALA A 251 23.11 19.78 3.41
CA ALA A 251 21.66 19.90 3.14
C ALA A 251 21.35 20.41 1.72
N TYR A 252 22.17 21.30 1.17
CA TYR A 252 22.00 21.77 -0.20
C TYR A 252 22.51 20.74 -1.21
N ALA A 253 23.64 20.10 -0.93
CA ALA A 253 24.17 18.98 -1.72
C ALA A 253 23.15 17.84 -1.85
N THR A 254 22.55 17.39 -0.74
CA THR A 254 21.50 16.36 -0.79
C THR A 254 20.28 16.83 -1.59
N ALA A 255 19.92 18.10 -1.50
CA ALA A 255 18.81 18.64 -2.27
C ALA A 255 19.10 18.72 -3.78
N LEU A 256 20.35 18.93 -4.20
CA LEU A 256 20.76 18.82 -5.60
C LEU A 256 20.62 17.37 -6.09
N VAL A 257 21.10 16.40 -5.31
CA VAL A 257 21.09 14.98 -5.67
C VAL A 257 19.68 14.39 -5.70
N HIS A 258 18.86 14.69 -4.70
CA HIS A 258 17.49 14.20 -4.58
C HIS A 258 16.47 15.13 -5.26
N ARG A 259 16.95 16.24 -5.84
CA ARG A 259 16.14 17.27 -6.52
C ARG A 259 15.08 17.90 -5.63
N SER A 260 15.18 17.72 -4.32
CA SER A 260 14.28 18.22 -3.29
C SER A 260 14.94 18.18 -1.91
N ALA A 261 14.59 19.13 -1.04
CA ALA A 261 15.07 19.15 0.34
C ALA A 261 14.71 17.84 1.07
N GLN A 262 15.70 17.21 1.71
CA GLN A 262 15.55 15.92 2.37
C GLN A 262 15.54 16.07 3.90
N PRO A 263 14.79 15.23 4.63
CA PRO A 263 14.86 15.17 6.09
C PRO A 263 16.28 14.92 6.61
N SER A 264 17.07 14.13 5.90
CA SER A 264 18.47 13.83 6.22
C SER A 264 19.42 15.03 6.09
N GLY A 265 18.98 16.15 5.50
CA GLY A 265 19.78 17.37 5.41
C GLY A 265 20.12 17.99 6.76
N VAL A 266 19.18 17.94 7.72
CA VAL A 266 19.38 18.45 9.10
C VAL A 266 20.51 17.69 9.82
N PRO A 267 20.46 16.34 9.96
CA PRO A 267 21.52 15.61 10.65
C PRO A 267 22.88 15.68 9.95
N GLY A 268 22.91 15.74 8.61
CA GLY A 268 24.15 16.02 7.88
C GLY A 268 24.73 17.41 8.22
N THR A 269 23.89 18.42 8.35
CA THR A 269 24.30 19.78 8.74
C THR A 269 24.79 19.84 10.19
N VAL A 270 24.15 19.11 11.11
CA VAL A 270 24.62 18.97 12.50
C VAL A 270 26.02 18.38 12.53
N LEU A 271 26.29 17.33 11.75
CA LEU A 271 27.63 16.74 11.65
C LEU A 271 28.65 17.73 11.06
N ALA A 272 28.27 18.51 10.04
CA ALA A 272 29.13 19.55 9.50
C ALA A 272 29.51 20.60 10.56
N LEU A 273 28.55 21.01 11.39
CA LEU A 273 28.78 21.93 12.50
C LEU A 273 29.71 21.34 13.57
N VAL A 274 29.60 20.04 13.86
CA VAL A 274 30.52 19.36 14.77
C VAL A 274 31.93 19.25 14.18
N THR A 275 32.07 18.94 12.88
CA THR A 275 33.40 18.91 12.22
C THR A 275 34.09 20.27 12.18
N ALA A 276 33.33 21.37 12.28
CA ALA A 276 33.84 22.73 12.39
C ALA A 276 34.17 23.13 13.85
N ASP A 277 33.99 22.24 14.82
CA ASP A 277 33.98 22.49 16.27
C ASP A 277 33.03 23.63 16.70
N ALA A 278 31.96 23.88 15.95
CA ALA A 278 30.91 24.79 16.41
C ALA A 278 30.07 24.10 17.50
N LEU A 279 29.88 22.79 17.37
CA LEU A 279 29.10 21.93 18.27
C LEU A 279 29.96 20.75 18.73
N THR A 280 29.59 20.10 19.84
CA THR A 280 30.09 18.78 20.22
C THR A 280 28.96 17.88 20.67
N PHE A 281 29.12 16.57 20.46
CA PHE A 281 28.25 15.57 21.07
C PHE A 281 28.75 15.22 22.47
N GLU A 282 27.80 15.00 23.39
CA GLU A 282 28.06 14.52 24.74
C GLU A 282 27.12 13.37 25.10
N GLN A 283 27.46 12.62 26.16
CA GLN A 283 26.62 11.55 26.70
C GLN A 283 25.50 12.13 27.58
N ASP A 284 24.29 11.61 27.43
CA ASP A 284 23.13 11.99 28.25
C ASP A 284 23.10 11.25 29.62
N LYS A 285 23.88 10.16 29.77
CA LYS A 285 23.95 9.34 31.01
C LYS A 285 25.39 9.09 31.47
N LYS A 286 25.55 8.57 32.70
CA LYS A 286 26.84 8.26 33.36
C LYS A 286 27.81 7.49 32.44
N PRO A 287 29.13 7.77 32.53
CA PRO A 287 30.14 7.12 31.70
C PRO A 287 30.06 5.60 31.79
N GLY A 288 30.04 4.93 30.62
CA GLY A 288 30.14 3.47 30.51
C GLY A 288 28.86 2.71 30.12
N LYS A 289 27.71 3.39 29.95
CA LYS A 289 26.50 2.78 29.35
C LYS A 289 26.08 3.54 28.10
N PHE A 290 26.36 2.95 26.93
CA PHE A 290 25.96 3.49 25.64
C PHE A 290 24.62 2.88 25.21
N ASP A 291 23.52 3.54 25.56
CA ASP A 291 22.20 3.16 25.06
C ASP A 291 21.90 3.89 23.73
N LYS A 292 21.05 3.30 22.87
CA LYS A 292 20.60 3.97 21.65
C LYS A 292 19.87 5.27 22.00
N GLY A 293 20.26 6.38 21.38
CA GLY A 293 19.54 7.64 21.48
C GLY A 293 19.87 8.51 22.71
N THR A 294 20.97 8.25 23.43
CA THR A 294 21.41 9.04 24.59
C THR A 294 22.50 10.07 24.24
N VAL A 295 22.28 10.83 23.17
CA VAL A 295 23.17 11.93 22.76
C VAL A 295 22.55 13.26 23.14
N ARG A 296 23.35 14.15 23.70
CA ARG A 296 23.05 15.58 23.83
C ARG A 296 24.06 16.39 23.02
N ILE A 297 23.67 17.57 22.56
CA ILE A 297 24.54 18.46 21.79
C ILE A 297 24.88 19.67 22.65
N ARG A 298 26.16 19.99 22.80
CA ARG A 298 26.61 21.26 23.39
C ARG A 298 26.99 22.25 22.29
N LEU A 299 26.52 23.49 22.45
CA LEU A 299 26.90 24.63 21.62
C LEU A 299 28.25 25.17 22.11
N LEU A 300 29.23 25.30 21.22
CA LEU A 300 30.58 25.77 21.58
C LEU A 300 30.84 27.18 21.05
N ASP A 301 30.81 27.34 19.73
CA ASP A 301 31.25 28.58 19.09
C ASP A 301 30.42 28.91 17.84
N ARG A 302 29.57 29.92 17.99
CA ARG A 302 28.73 30.43 16.89
C ARG A 302 29.55 31.03 15.76
N THR A 303 30.76 31.53 16.01
CA THR A 303 31.58 32.18 14.98
C THR A 303 32.11 31.21 13.93
N ARG A 304 32.07 29.90 14.22
CA ARG A 304 32.48 28.82 13.32
C ARG A 304 31.38 28.35 12.38
N VAL A 305 30.15 28.81 12.58
CA VAL A 305 28.98 28.50 11.76
C VAL A 305 29.10 29.21 10.41
N ARG A 306 28.97 28.48 9.30
CA ARG A 306 29.14 29.03 7.95
C ARG A 306 27.89 28.85 7.10
N GLY A 307 27.42 29.93 6.49
CA GLY A 307 26.29 29.90 5.57
C GLY A 307 24.93 29.82 6.26
N ASP A 308 23.89 30.16 5.48
CA ASP A 308 22.55 30.38 6.01
C ASP A 308 21.92 29.11 6.58
N VAL A 309 22.21 27.94 5.99
CA VAL A 309 21.62 26.66 6.42
C VAL A 309 22.20 26.23 7.76
N GLN A 310 23.52 26.31 7.93
CA GLN A 310 24.15 26.02 9.21
C GLN A 310 23.71 27.02 10.29
N GLN A 311 23.58 28.30 9.94
CA GLN A 311 23.09 29.33 10.85
C GLN A 311 21.66 29.07 11.32
N ALA A 312 20.79 28.56 10.44
CA ALA A 312 19.42 28.21 10.80
C ALA A 312 19.35 26.97 11.71
N VAL A 313 20.16 25.94 11.41
CA VAL A 313 20.26 24.75 12.29
C VAL A 313 20.84 25.13 13.66
N TRP A 314 21.89 25.95 13.69
CA TRP A 314 22.44 26.51 14.93
C TRP A 314 21.38 27.24 15.74
N SER A 315 20.63 28.15 15.11
CA SER A 315 19.62 28.96 15.80
C SER A 315 18.48 28.09 16.35
N MET A 316 18.08 27.05 15.62
CA MET A 316 17.09 26.08 16.09
C MET A 316 17.57 25.29 17.32
N LEU A 317 18.85 24.92 17.34
CA LEU A 317 19.47 24.25 18.48
C LEU A 317 19.58 25.21 19.68
N ALA A 318 20.05 26.45 19.45
CA ALA A 318 20.18 27.47 20.49
C ALA A 318 18.84 27.84 21.14
N GLU A 319 17.75 27.89 20.38
CA GLU A 319 16.41 28.14 20.91
C GLU A 319 15.92 27.04 21.86
N ARG A 320 16.42 25.80 21.70
CA ARG A 320 16.04 24.61 22.48
C ARG A 320 17.13 24.19 23.47
N ALA A 321 18.17 25.00 23.61
CA ALA A 321 19.27 24.72 24.52
C ALA A 321 18.95 25.23 25.92
N GLU A 322 19.20 24.38 26.92
CA GLU A 322 19.27 24.77 28.33
C GLU A 322 20.76 24.79 28.71
N ASP A 323 21.27 25.93 29.18
CA ASP A 323 22.71 26.11 29.50
C ASP A 323 23.66 25.69 28.37
N ASP A 324 23.36 26.12 27.13
CA ASP A 324 24.07 25.76 25.90
C ASP A 324 24.06 24.26 25.55
N VAL A 325 23.17 23.47 26.16
CA VAL A 325 23.01 22.03 25.92
C VAL A 325 21.61 21.70 25.41
N VAL A 326 21.53 20.98 24.30
CA VAL A 326 20.30 20.44 23.74
C VAL A 326 20.17 18.96 24.08
N HIS A 327 19.13 18.63 24.86
CA HIS A 327 18.86 17.27 25.32
C HIS A 327 18.24 16.37 24.25
N GLY A 328 18.39 15.06 24.41
CA GLY A 328 18.02 14.05 23.41
C GLY A 328 16.57 14.10 22.93
N ASP A 329 15.61 14.45 23.79
CA ASP A 329 14.20 14.52 23.40
C ASP A 329 13.87 15.74 22.51
N GLU A 330 14.52 16.87 22.74
CA GLU A 330 14.45 18.02 21.83
C GLU A 330 15.17 17.72 20.51
N LEU A 331 16.30 17.01 20.55
CA LEU A 331 16.99 16.58 19.32
C LEU A 331 16.13 15.66 18.45
N LYS A 332 15.36 14.74 19.05
CA LYS A 332 14.41 13.90 18.32
C LYS A 332 13.31 14.73 17.65
N LYS A 333 12.85 15.82 18.28
CA LYS A 333 11.87 16.74 17.66
C LYS A 333 12.50 17.48 16.48
N ILE A 334 13.74 17.95 16.62
CA ILE A 334 14.50 18.61 15.56
C ILE A 334 14.76 17.66 14.38
N ALA A 335 15.01 16.38 14.65
CA ALA A 335 15.26 15.36 13.63
C ALA A 335 14.00 14.97 12.83
N ARG A 336 12.79 15.31 13.29
CA ARG A 336 11.52 14.98 12.60
C ARG A 336 11.27 15.92 11.44
N GLY A 337 11.85 15.60 10.29
CA GLY A 337 11.59 16.25 9.00
C GLY A 337 12.65 17.29 8.61
N PRO A 338 12.53 17.91 7.41
CA PRO A 338 13.53 18.85 6.91
C PRO A 338 13.55 20.18 7.67
N GLY A 339 12.55 20.45 8.52
CA GLY A 339 12.49 21.62 9.42
C GLY A 339 12.72 22.96 8.71
N VAL A 340 13.41 23.87 9.39
CA VAL A 340 13.79 25.20 8.88
C VAL A 340 14.73 25.15 7.67
N THR A 341 15.41 24.03 7.44
CA THR A 341 16.34 23.92 6.29
C THR A 341 15.60 23.82 4.98
N LYS A 342 14.34 23.34 4.98
CA LYS A 342 13.52 23.20 3.78
C LYS A 342 13.38 24.52 3.03
N ASP A 343 12.89 25.56 3.70
CA ASP A 343 12.56 26.83 3.05
C ASP A 343 13.83 27.57 2.58
N LEU A 344 14.93 27.45 3.33
CA LEU A 344 16.21 28.03 2.95
C LEU A 344 16.82 27.32 1.73
N VAL A 345 16.82 25.99 1.74
CA VAL A 345 17.30 25.18 0.61
C VAL A 345 16.42 25.41 -0.61
N ASP A 346 15.09 25.40 -0.46
CA ASP A 346 14.16 25.67 -1.54
C ASP A 346 14.37 27.09 -2.09
N ARG A 347 14.51 28.12 -1.25
CA ARG A 347 14.82 29.50 -1.68
C ARG A 347 16.16 29.59 -2.41
N ARG A 348 17.19 28.90 -1.94
CA ARG A 348 18.50 28.86 -2.58
C ARG A 348 18.44 28.14 -3.94
N LEU A 349 17.70 27.05 -4.05
CA LEU A 349 17.50 26.35 -5.33
C LEU A 349 16.75 27.22 -6.36
N HIS A 350 15.76 28.01 -5.93
CA HIS A 350 15.05 28.94 -6.81
C HIS A 350 15.92 30.13 -7.22
N SER A 351 16.62 30.77 -6.28
CA SER A 351 17.50 31.92 -6.57
C SER A 351 18.70 31.57 -7.45
N SER A 352 19.21 30.33 -7.37
CA SER A 352 20.23 29.82 -8.30
C SER A 352 19.67 29.47 -9.70
N GLY A 353 18.37 29.62 -9.94
CA GLY A 353 17.73 29.24 -11.20
C GLY A 353 17.69 27.71 -11.44
N PHE A 354 17.89 26.90 -10.40
CA PHE A 354 17.92 25.44 -10.50
C PHE A 354 16.54 24.81 -10.49
N VAL A 355 15.52 25.54 -10.07
CA VAL A 355 14.11 25.14 -10.16
C VAL A 355 13.48 25.85 -11.34
N ALA A 356 12.76 25.11 -12.18
CA ALA A 356 11.98 25.70 -13.26
C ALA A 356 10.62 26.18 -12.76
N ASP A 357 10.21 27.36 -13.20
CA ASP A 357 8.90 27.94 -12.85
C ASP A 357 7.75 27.12 -13.45
N GLY A 358 6.62 27.09 -12.74
CA GLY A 358 5.39 26.44 -13.22
C GLY A 358 5.42 24.91 -13.24
N THR A 359 6.49 24.25 -12.77
CA THR A 359 6.56 22.79 -12.69
C THR A 359 5.52 22.20 -11.73
N GLY A 360 5.16 22.92 -10.66
CA GLY A 360 4.08 22.55 -9.75
C GLY A 360 2.73 22.37 -10.43
N ARG A 361 2.33 23.31 -11.30
CA ARG A 361 1.07 23.24 -12.04
C ARG A 361 1.03 22.05 -13.00
N ARG A 362 2.16 21.76 -13.66
CA ARG A 362 2.29 20.60 -14.57
C ARG A 362 2.21 19.28 -13.80
N ARG A 363 2.87 19.18 -12.64
CA ARG A 363 2.78 17.99 -11.77
C ARG A 363 1.36 17.77 -11.26
N ALA A 364 0.69 18.83 -10.82
CA ALA A 364 -0.71 18.76 -10.40
C ALA A 364 -1.64 18.34 -11.55
N ALA A 365 -1.43 18.85 -12.76
CA ALA A 365 -2.19 18.45 -13.94
C ALA A 365 -1.97 16.96 -14.30
N LEU A 366 -0.72 16.47 -14.24
CA LEU A 366 -0.41 15.05 -14.47
C LEU A 366 -1.02 14.15 -13.40
N ALA A 367 -0.96 14.56 -12.13
CA ALA A 367 -1.61 13.85 -11.03
C ALA A 367 -3.14 13.82 -11.19
N GLY A 368 -3.73 14.95 -11.61
CA GLY A 368 -5.17 15.04 -11.91
C GLY A 368 -5.58 14.13 -13.06
N LEU A 369 -4.81 14.08 -14.16
CA LEU A 369 -5.04 13.14 -15.26
C LEU A 369 -4.92 11.68 -14.81
N GLY A 370 -3.94 11.39 -13.97
CA GLY A 370 -3.80 10.07 -13.33
C GLY A 370 -5.06 9.71 -12.54
N ALA A 371 -5.47 10.57 -11.60
CA ALA A 371 -6.65 10.35 -10.77
C ALA A 371 -7.93 10.14 -11.61
N LEU A 372 -8.12 10.92 -12.67
CA LEU A 372 -9.23 10.73 -13.61
C LEU A 372 -9.20 9.35 -14.27
N GLY A 373 -8.03 8.90 -14.76
CA GLY A 373 -7.87 7.54 -15.29
C GLY A 373 -8.24 6.46 -14.27
N GLY A 374 -7.90 6.65 -12.99
CA GLY A 374 -8.26 5.73 -11.91
C GLY A 374 -9.76 5.66 -11.68
N THR A 375 -10.44 6.81 -11.60
CA THR A 375 -11.89 6.86 -11.42
C THR A 375 -12.66 6.22 -12.58
N VAL A 376 -12.21 6.42 -13.83
CA VAL A 376 -12.84 5.80 -15.00
C VAL A 376 -12.60 4.30 -15.05
N ALA A 377 -11.43 3.82 -14.63
CA ALA A 377 -11.14 2.39 -14.56
C ALA A 377 -12.06 1.68 -13.55
N ILE A 378 -12.25 2.24 -12.35
CA ILE A 378 -13.13 1.66 -11.32
C ILE A 378 -14.59 1.61 -11.82
N GLY A 379 -15.10 2.71 -12.37
CA GLY A 379 -16.45 2.73 -12.94
C GLY A 379 -16.64 1.77 -14.11
N GLY A 380 -15.61 1.62 -14.95
CA GLY A 380 -15.63 0.69 -16.08
C GLY A 380 -15.61 -0.79 -15.67
N ILE A 381 -14.95 -1.14 -14.55
CA ILE A 381 -14.93 -2.51 -14.03
C ILE A 381 -16.33 -2.96 -13.65
N ALA A 382 -17.07 -2.15 -12.89
CA ALA A 382 -18.44 -2.48 -12.46
C ALA A 382 -19.40 -2.74 -13.63
N VAL A 383 -19.21 -2.02 -14.76
CA VAL A 383 -20.01 -2.19 -15.97
C VAL A 383 -19.51 -3.37 -16.83
N ALA A 384 -18.21 -3.65 -16.83
CA ALA A 384 -17.66 -4.78 -17.58
C ALA A 384 -18.05 -6.13 -16.95
N THR A 385 -18.19 -6.19 -15.63
CA THR A 385 -18.65 -7.38 -14.90
C THR A 385 -20.14 -7.65 -15.08
N SER A 386 -20.94 -6.65 -15.45
CA SER A 386 -22.39 -6.78 -15.72
C SER A 386 -22.72 -7.12 -17.19
N GLY A 387 -21.83 -7.83 -17.91
CA GLY A 387 -22.14 -8.37 -19.24
C GLY A 387 -21.67 -7.55 -20.46
N ALA A 388 -20.87 -6.49 -20.29
CA ALA A 388 -20.35 -5.68 -21.41
C ALA A 388 -18.83 -5.89 -21.66
N PRO A 389 -18.39 -6.99 -22.30
CA PRO A 389 -16.96 -7.35 -22.41
C PRO A 389 -16.12 -6.34 -23.20
N THR A 390 -16.72 -5.54 -24.08
CA THR A 390 -16.03 -4.47 -24.83
C THR A 390 -15.54 -3.32 -23.94
N MET A 391 -16.10 -3.16 -22.73
CA MET A 391 -15.68 -2.16 -21.74
C MET A 391 -14.29 -2.43 -21.17
N TRP A 392 -13.80 -3.68 -21.22
CA TRP A 392 -12.44 -4.02 -20.73
C TRP A 392 -11.34 -3.24 -21.45
N LEU A 393 -11.52 -2.89 -22.73
CA LEU A 393 -10.57 -2.05 -23.47
C LEU A 393 -10.46 -0.65 -22.85
N ALA A 394 -11.59 -0.06 -22.47
CA ALA A 394 -11.64 1.25 -21.83
C ALA A 394 -11.05 1.21 -20.42
N VAL A 395 -11.30 0.12 -19.67
CA VAL A 395 -10.72 -0.12 -18.34
C VAL A 395 -9.19 -0.19 -18.42
N VAL A 396 -8.65 -1.01 -19.32
CA VAL A 396 -7.20 -1.17 -19.50
C VAL A 396 -6.53 0.15 -19.90
N ALA A 397 -7.11 0.89 -20.84
CA ALA A 397 -6.57 2.18 -21.26
C ALA A 397 -6.57 3.21 -20.11
N SER A 398 -7.64 3.23 -19.31
CA SER A 398 -7.78 4.14 -18.17
C SER A 398 -6.85 3.78 -17.00
N ALA A 399 -6.66 2.49 -16.74
CA ALA A 399 -5.69 1.99 -15.77
C ALA A 399 -4.24 2.35 -16.18
N LEU A 400 -3.92 2.24 -17.47
CA LEU A 400 -2.63 2.71 -18.00
C LEU A 400 -2.46 4.22 -17.82
N LEU A 401 -3.50 5.02 -18.06
CA LEU A 401 -3.46 6.46 -17.81
C LEU A 401 -3.24 6.77 -16.33
N PHE A 402 -3.88 6.05 -15.42
CA PHE A 402 -3.68 6.19 -13.97
C PHE A 402 -2.21 5.99 -13.60
N VAL A 403 -1.64 4.84 -13.99
CA VAL A 403 -0.24 4.50 -13.68
C VAL A 403 0.72 5.49 -14.34
N ALA A 404 0.51 5.82 -15.62
CA ALA A 404 1.36 6.75 -16.35
C ALA A 404 1.29 8.17 -15.77
N GLY A 405 0.09 8.69 -15.49
CA GLY A 405 -0.11 10.03 -14.93
C GLY A 405 0.53 10.18 -13.56
N LEU A 406 0.29 9.23 -12.65
CA LEU A 406 0.84 9.27 -11.29
C LEU A 406 2.36 9.08 -11.27
N SER A 407 2.88 8.08 -11.98
CA SER A 407 4.33 7.85 -12.07
C SER A 407 5.06 9.04 -12.69
N THR A 408 4.48 9.63 -13.74
CA THR A 408 5.06 10.83 -14.37
C THR A 408 4.99 12.02 -13.43
N ALA A 409 3.90 12.24 -12.69
CA ALA A 409 3.82 13.33 -11.71
C ALA A 409 4.87 13.20 -10.58
N ILE A 410 5.19 11.96 -10.18
CA ILE A 410 6.24 11.67 -9.19
C ILE A 410 7.64 11.92 -9.77
N VAL A 411 7.91 11.41 -10.98
CA VAL A 411 9.24 11.46 -11.61
C VAL A 411 9.54 12.81 -12.27
N TYR A 412 8.51 13.59 -12.62
CA TYR A 412 8.67 14.88 -13.28
C TYR A 412 9.50 15.81 -12.41
N SER A 413 10.73 16.06 -12.87
CA SER A 413 11.67 16.85 -12.11
C SER A 413 11.23 18.31 -12.08
N ARG A 414 11.29 18.91 -10.89
CA ARG A 414 11.13 20.36 -10.73
C ARG A 414 12.37 21.14 -11.21
N PHE A 415 13.48 20.45 -11.50
CA PHE A 415 14.74 21.09 -11.82
C PHE A 415 14.75 21.64 -13.25
N SER A 416 15.35 22.81 -13.41
CA SER A 416 15.72 23.36 -14.71
C SER A 416 16.89 22.57 -15.31
N VAL A 417 17.23 22.86 -16.56
CA VAL A 417 18.44 22.29 -17.20
C VAL A 417 19.69 22.62 -16.38
N ALA A 418 19.83 23.88 -15.94
CA ALA A 418 20.93 24.32 -15.08
C ALA A 418 20.97 23.56 -13.74
N GLY A 419 19.82 23.30 -13.12
CA GLY A 419 19.73 22.50 -11.91
C GLY A 419 20.16 21.05 -12.11
N LEU A 420 19.76 20.43 -13.24
CA LEU A 420 20.15 19.05 -13.58
C LEU A 420 21.64 18.94 -13.90
N ASP A 421 22.23 19.97 -14.51
CA ASP A 421 23.66 20.03 -14.78
C ASP A 421 24.45 20.24 -13.49
N ALA A 422 23.98 21.12 -12.61
CA ALA A 422 24.56 21.34 -11.29
C ALA A 422 24.47 20.11 -10.37
N SER A 423 23.47 19.23 -10.55
CA SER A 423 23.37 18.00 -9.77
C SER A 423 24.34 16.90 -10.23
N ARG A 424 24.90 16.96 -11.45
CA ARG A 424 25.74 15.87 -12.00
C ARG A 424 26.98 15.54 -11.18
N PRO A 425 27.80 16.52 -10.75
CA PRO A 425 28.97 16.22 -9.93
C PRO A 425 28.60 15.60 -8.58
N TRP A 426 27.49 16.06 -7.99
CA TRP A 426 27.00 15.53 -6.73
C TRP A 426 26.38 14.13 -6.87
N GLU A 427 25.70 13.83 -7.98
CA GLU A 427 25.23 12.49 -8.32
C GLU A 427 26.41 11.52 -8.45
N ALA A 428 27.49 11.93 -9.13
CA ALA A 428 28.71 11.14 -9.27
C ALA A 428 29.43 10.92 -7.94
N TYR A 429 29.48 11.95 -7.08
CA TYR A 429 30.03 11.83 -5.74
C TYR A 429 29.22 10.87 -4.85
N ARG A 430 27.89 11.00 -4.83
CA ARG A 430 27.01 10.04 -4.12
C ARG A 430 27.22 8.61 -4.63
N ASP A 431 27.26 8.43 -5.94
CA ASP A 431 27.40 7.10 -6.55
C ASP A 431 28.78 6.49 -6.26
N GLY A 432 29.83 7.32 -6.21
CA GLY A 432 31.17 6.91 -5.80
C GLY A 432 31.24 6.53 -4.32
N LEU A 433 30.65 7.32 -3.43
CA LEU A 433 30.52 6.94 -2.01
C LEU A 433 29.75 5.63 -1.84
N LYS A 434 28.68 5.41 -2.61
CA LYS A 434 27.90 4.18 -2.56
C LYS A 434 28.68 2.97 -3.09
N GLN A 435 29.55 3.17 -4.08
CA GLN A 435 30.45 2.14 -4.58
C GLN A 435 31.53 1.83 -3.54
N ALA A 436 32.16 2.86 -2.99
CA ALA A 436 33.15 2.73 -1.94
C ALA A 436 32.57 2.02 -0.72
N ALA A 437 31.31 2.27 -0.32
CA ALA A 437 30.66 1.56 0.77
C ALA A 437 30.62 0.03 0.58
N LYS A 438 30.58 -0.46 -0.66
CA LYS A 438 30.58 -1.89 -0.98
C LYS A 438 31.98 -2.50 -0.99
N ASN A 439 32.99 -1.70 -1.33
CA ASN A 439 34.37 -2.13 -1.47
C ASN A 439 35.22 -1.53 -0.35
N ASN A 440 35.56 -2.34 0.66
CA ASN A 440 36.37 -1.91 1.82
C ASN A 440 37.77 -1.41 1.47
N ASP A 441 38.26 -1.74 0.29
CA ASP A 441 39.58 -1.32 -0.19
C ASP A 441 39.59 0.05 -0.88
N GLU A 442 38.42 0.65 -1.14
CA GLU A 442 38.34 1.97 -1.78
C GLU A 442 38.52 3.07 -0.73
N PRO A 443 39.57 3.91 -0.85
CA PRO A 443 39.89 4.91 0.16
C PRO A 443 38.82 6.01 0.19
N VAL A 444 38.23 6.21 1.37
CA VAL A 444 37.31 7.30 1.67
C VAL A 444 37.77 7.93 2.97
N ASP A 445 38.04 9.24 2.93
CA ASP A 445 38.21 10.03 4.14
C ASP A 445 36.84 10.15 4.83
N LEU A 446 36.64 9.31 5.85
CA LEU A 446 35.37 9.25 6.57
C LEU A 446 35.10 10.55 7.34
N ASP A 447 36.11 11.25 7.86
CA ASP A 447 35.92 12.51 8.58
C ASP A 447 35.37 13.60 7.66
N ALA A 448 35.94 13.72 6.46
CA ALA A 448 35.49 14.68 5.47
C ALA A 448 34.12 14.31 4.85
N ALA A 449 33.87 13.02 4.61
CA ALA A 449 32.68 12.55 3.91
C ALA A 449 31.46 12.35 4.83
N LEU A 450 31.65 12.22 6.14
CA LEU A 450 30.60 11.86 7.11
C LEU A 450 29.34 12.74 7.02
N PRO A 451 29.42 14.09 6.97
CA PRO A 451 28.23 14.94 6.82
C PRO A 451 27.42 14.62 5.57
N ASP A 452 28.09 14.37 4.44
CA ASP A 452 27.46 14.06 3.16
C ASP A 452 26.91 12.62 3.13
N ILE A 453 27.63 11.65 3.71
CA ILE A 453 27.15 10.26 3.87
C ILE A 453 25.81 10.23 4.59
N VAL A 454 25.67 11.01 5.66
CA VAL A 454 24.39 11.11 6.39
C VAL A 454 23.36 11.89 5.59
N ALA A 455 23.73 13.03 5.00
CA ALA A 455 22.81 13.85 4.21
C ALA A 455 22.23 13.13 3.00
N PHE A 456 23.01 12.28 2.32
CA PHE A 456 22.56 11.45 1.19
C PHE A 456 21.81 10.18 1.61
N GLY A 457 21.66 9.92 2.92
CA GLY A 457 21.04 8.69 3.42
C GLY A 457 21.86 7.44 3.15
N LEU A 458 23.18 7.57 2.99
CA LEU A 458 24.10 6.46 2.76
C LEU A 458 24.62 5.82 4.06
N ALA A 459 24.28 6.38 5.23
CA ALA A 459 24.71 5.85 6.52
C ALA A 459 24.43 4.34 6.73
N PRO A 460 23.28 3.76 6.28
CA PRO A 460 23.07 2.31 6.37
C PRO A 460 24.08 1.49 5.56
N HIS A 461 24.60 2.03 4.45
CA HIS A 461 25.63 1.37 3.64
C HIS A 461 27.02 1.46 4.27
N PHE A 462 27.29 2.49 5.07
CA PHE A 462 28.55 2.68 5.78
C PHE A 462 28.55 2.15 7.22
N ARG A 463 27.45 1.52 7.67
CA ARG A 463 27.21 1.17 9.08
C ARG A 463 28.41 0.49 9.74
N THR A 464 28.95 -0.57 9.14
CA THR A 464 30.08 -1.33 9.70
C THR A 464 31.33 -0.47 9.84
N ARG A 465 31.63 0.40 8.87
CA ARG A 465 32.78 1.30 8.95
C ARG A 465 32.59 2.41 9.98
N LEU A 466 31.37 2.96 10.08
CA LEU A 466 31.04 3.99 11.07
C LEU A 466 31.07 3.43 12.49
N GLU A 467 30.55 2.23 12.71
CA GLU A 467 30.63 1.52 13.99
C GLU A 467 32.09 1.22 14.36
N ALA A 468 32.91 0.73 13.41
CA ALA A 468 34.34 0.49 13.66
C ALA A 468 35.14 1.78 13.92
N ALA A 469 34.86 2.86 13.18
CA ALA A 469 35.54 4.15 13.32
C ALA A 469 35.08 4.98 14.54
N THR A 470 34.03 4.54 15.24
CA THR A 470 33.55 5.13 16.49
C THR A 470 33.64 4.17 17.67
N ASP A 471 34.35 3.05 17.50
CA ASP A 471 34.70 2.15 18.59
C ASP A 471 35.66 2.87 19.54
N PRO A 472 35.38 2.93 20.86
CA PRO A 472 36.32 3.47 21.85
C PRO A 472 37.72 2.85 21.82
N GLY A 473 37.87 1.64 21.27
CA GLY A 473 39.16 0.97 21.07
C GLY A 473 39.90 1.31 19.77
N ASN A 474 39.37 2.22 18.94
CA ASN A 474 40.00 2.63 17.69
C ASN A 474 41.12 3.66 17.92
N ASP A 475 42.26 3.48 17.26
CA ASP A 475 43.42 4.38 17.36
C ASP A 475 43.18 5.73 16.65
N THR A 476 42.28 5.77 15.66
CA THR A 476 41.92 6.95 14.87
C THR A 476 40.38 7.10 14.82
N PRO A 477 39.74 7.47 15.94
CA PRO A 477 38.30 7.65 15.98
C PRO A 477 37.86 8.87 15.15
N LEU A 478 36.63 8.83 14.62
CA LEU A 478 36.07 9.95 13.88
C LEU A 478 36.05 11.22 14.73
N ARG A 479 36.58 12.32 14.18
CA ARG A 479 36.69 13.61 14.85
C ARG A 479 35.33 14.10 15.34
N ALA A 480 34.28 13.91 14.54
CA ALA A 480 32.94 14.34 14.90
C ALA A 480 32.38 13.63 16.15
N PHE A 481 32.94 12.49 16.53
CA PHE A 481 32.51 11.69 17.67
C PHE A 481 33.50 11.74 18.84
N THR A 482 34.57 12.51 18.70
CA THR A 482 35.57 12.74 19.76
C THR A 482 35.39 14.13 20.36
N SER A 483 35.29 14.21 21.68
CA SER A 483 35.23 15.50 22.36
C SER A 483 36.52 16.31 22.14
N PRO A 484 36.45 17.63 21.90
CA PRO A 484 37.63 18.48 21.74
C PRO A 484 38.58 18.43 22.95
N ALA A 485 39.89 18.40 22.70
CA ALA A 485 40.90 18.45 23.76
C ALA A 485 40.79 19.76 24.55
N GLY A 486 40.58 19.67 25.87
CA GLY A 486 40.45 20.84 26.76
C GLY A 486 39.01 21.34 26.96
N ALA A 487 37.99 20.63 26.47
CA ALA A 487 36.62 20.89 26.92
C ALA A 487 36.51 20.64 28.43
N GLU A 488 36.12 21.68 29.20
CA GLU A 488 36.03 21.66 30.68
C GLU A 488 35.14 20.54 31.26
N TYR A 489 34.36 19.88 30.40
CA TYR A 489 33.32 18.92 30.76
C TYR A 489 33.72 17.46 30.52
N ALA A 490 34.93 17.20 30.01
CA ALA A 490 35.52 15.87 29.93
C ALA A 490 36.26 15.54 31.24
N THR A 491 35.51 15.24 32.31
CA THR A 491 36.08 14.72 33.56
C THR A 491 36.65 13.31 33.32
N GLY A 492 37.82 13.20 32.68
CA GLY A 492 38.48 11.92 32.40
C GLY A 492 39.20 11.78 31.05
N GLY A 493 39.25 12.82 30.21
CA GLY A 493 39.92 12.76 28.89
C GLY A 493 38.95 12.61 27.71
N PRO A 494 39.46 12.53 26.46
CA PRO A 494 38.63 12.50 25.26
C PRO A 494 37.72 11.27 25.26
N VAL A 495 36.41 11.51 25.19
CA VAL A 495 35.39 10.45 25.11
C VAL A 495 35.01 10.26 23.65
N VAL A 496 35.08 9.01 23.18
CA VAL A 496 34.57 8.61 21.86
C VAL A 496 33.12 8.17 22.03
N LEU A 497 32.22 8.80 21.27
CA LEU A 497 30.80 8.45 21.23
C LEU A 497 30.54 7.42 20.11
N PRO A 498 29.87 6.30 20.40
CA PRO A 498 29.57 5.31 19.38
C PRO A 498 28.51 5.84 18.41
N TRP A 499 28.66 5.47 17.14
CA TRP A 499 27.69 5.75 16.07
C TRP A 499 26.24 5.37 16.43
N ALA A 500 26.07 4.30 17.22
CA ALA A 500 24.77 3.84 17.71
C ALA A 500 24.01 4.91 18.52
N ALA A 501 24.74 5.78 19.24
CA ALA A 501 24.13 6.84 20.03
C ALA A 501 23.52 7.92 19.12
N PHE A 502 24.25 8.37 18.09
CA PHE A 502 23.78 9.35 17.11
C PHE A 502 22.66 8.79 16.21
N SER A 503 22.87 7.59 15.67
CA SER A 503 21.91 6.97 14.75
C SER A 503 20.55 6.71 15.40
N GLY A 504 20.50 6.45 16.71
CA GLY A 504 19.26 6.33 17.48
C GLY A 504 18.44 7.62 17.63
N VAL A 505 19.04 8.79 17.41
CA VAL A 505 18.34 10.09 17.44
C VAL A 505 17.99 10.55 16.02
N PHE A 506 18.95 10.42 15.09
CA PHE A 506 18.89 11.09 13.80
C PHE A 506 18.63 10.16 12.60
N VAL A 507 18.77 8.84 12.76
CA VAL A 507 18.72 7.88 11.64
C VAL A 507 17.66 6.79 11.84
N SER A 508 17.28 6.44 13.08
CA SER A 508 16.39 5.31 13.40
C SER A 508 14.87 5.56 13.22
N GLY A 509 14.50 6.58 12.44
CA GLY A 509 13.10 6.98 12.22
C GLY A 509 12.44 6.42 10.95
N GLY A 510 12.92 5.29 10.39
CA GLY A 510 12.36 4.77 9.14
C GLY A 510 12.70 3.33 8.83
N SER A 511 12.05 2.38 9.51
CA SER A 511 11.70 1.10 8.86
C SER A 511 10.59 1.37 7.85
N GLY A 512 10.96 2.02 6.76
CA GLY A 512 10.16 2.20 5.57
C GLY A 512 11.19 2.25 4.46
N SER A 513 11.11 1.31 3.52
CA SER A 513 11.96 1.31 2.35
C SER A 513 12.01 2.74 1.80
N ILE A 514 13.21 3.33 1.71
CA ILE A 514 13.43 4.54 0.91
C ILE A 514 13.33 4.07 -0.54
N THR A 515 12.10 3.83 -0.98
CA THR A 515 11.74 3.83 -2.39
C THR A 515 11.85 5.29 -2.82
N SER A 516 12.66 5.49 -3.85
CA SER A 516 12.74 6.75 -4.57
C SER A 516 11.33 7.19 -5.00
N GLY A 517 10.76 8.15 -4.29
CA GLY A 517 9.44 8.69 -4.62
C GLY A 517 8.93 9.61 -3.52
N GLY A 518 9.03 10.92 -3.73
CA GLY A 518 8.47 11.91 -2.81
C GLY A 518 6.95 11.75 -2.73
N GLY A 519 6.48 11.30 -1.57
CA GLY A 519 5.08 11.35 -1.16
C GLY A 519 4.86 12.53 -0.22
N ALA A 520 3.96 13.44 -0.59
CA ALA A 520 3.50 14.53 0.25
C ALA A 520 2.57 13.96 1.35
N GLY A 521 2.88 14.24 2.61
CA GLY A 521 1.99 13.95 3.74
C GLY A 521 0.81 14.93 3.74
N GLY A 522 -0.40 14.40 3.58
CA GLY A 522 -1.65 15.11 3.84
C GLY A 522 -1.87 15.23 5.35
N GLY A 523 -2.15 16.44 5.81
CA GLY A 523 -2.59 16.72 7.17
C GLY A 523 -4.05 16.34 7.36
N GLY A 524 -4.36 15.78 8.53
CA GLY A 524 -5.71 15.60 9.06
C GLY A 524 -5.63 15.82 10.57
N GLY A 525 -6.09 16.99 11.02
CA GLY A 525 -6.09 17.38 12.42
C GLY A 525 -7.34 16.90 13.16
N ALA A 526 -7.11 16.58 14.43
CA ALA A 526 -7.95 16.82 15.60
C ALA A 526 -9.44 16.47 15.56
N ALA A 527 -9.81 15.44 16.32
CA ALA A 527 -11.05 15.44 17.09
C ALA A 527 -10.77 14.79 18.46
N GLY A 528 -10.82 15.60 19.51
CA GLY A 528 -10.81 15.17 20.90
C GLY A 528 -12.05 15.74 21.59
N SER A 529 -12.87 14.82 22.13
CA SER A 529 -13.79 14.95 23.26
C SER A 529 -14.35 16.33 23.62
N THR A 530 -15.67 16.50 23.42
CA THR A 530 -16.67 16.44 24.51
C THR A 530 -17.95 15.84 23.95
#